data_AF-A0A512IR53-F1
#
_entry.id   AF-A0A512IR53-F1
#
_cell.length_a   1.000
_cell.length_b   1.000
_cell.length_c   1.000
_cell.angle_alpha   90.00
_cell.angle_beta   90.00
_cell.angle_gamma   90.00
#
_symmetry.space_group_name_H-M   'P 1'
#
loop_
_entity.id
_entity.type
_entity.pdbx_description
1 polymer ?
#
loop_
_entity_poly.entity_id
_entity_poly.type
_entity_poly.pdbx_seq_one_letter_code
_entity_poly.pdbx_strand_id
1 'polypeptide(L)'
;MGSVMPELLAVALVCATTLSSVDCSRDTALDIIVAPAHSAMECLMHAQASAASAGLPGGEGRYLKVTCERRTKLAAVAEPVDH
;
A
#
# COMPACT_ATOMS: atom_id res chain seq x y z
N MET A 1 14.84 -4.10 23.75
CA MET A 1 15.30 -4.59 22.44
C MET A 1 14.55 -3.81 21.37
N GLY A 2 15.21 -2.91 20.64
CA GLY A 2 14.57 -2.13 19.58
C GLY A 2 14.56 -2.91 18.27
N SER A 3 13.43 -3.54 17.94
CA SER A 3 13.25 -4.14 16.63
C SER A 3 13.06 -3.02 15.61
N VAL A 4 14.05 -2.81 14.74
CA VAL A 4 13.91 -1.99 13.52
C VAL A 4 12.94 -2.73 12.62
N MET A 5 11.64 -2.55 12.85
CA MET A 5 10.62 -3.08 11.96
C MET A 5 10.69 -2.28 10.66
N PRO A 6 10.89 -2.92 9.50
CA PRO A 6 10.76 -2.21 8.24
C PRO A 6 9.34 -1.67 8.17
N GLU A 7 9.21 -0.34 8.17
CA GLU A 7 7.94 0.32 7.92
C GLU A 7 7.61 0.06 6.45
N LEU A 8 6.86 -1.02 6.18
CA LEU A 8 6.27 -1.27 4.88
C LEU A 8 5.00 -0.44 4.78
N LEU A 9 4.68 -0.03 3.57
CA LEU A 9 3.42 0.63 3.25
C LEU A 9 2.65 -0.31 2.33
N ALA A 10 1.50 -0.76 2.79
CA ALA A 10 0.53 -1.42 1.93
C ALA A 10 -0.24 -0.33 1.18
N VAL A 11 -0.14 -0.35 -0.14
CA VAL A 11 -0.79 0.61 -1.02
C VAL A 11 -1.72 -0.18 -1.91
N ALA A 12 -3.02 -0.05 -1.67
CA ALA A 12 -4.05 -0.64 -2.49
C ALA A 12 -4.63 0.44 -3.41
N LEU A 13 -4.51 0.22 -4.71
CA LEU A 13 -5.00 1.09 -5.77
C LEU A 13 -6.26 0.45 -6.37
N VAL A 14 -7.37 1.19 -6.36
CA VAL A 14 -8.58 0.81 -7.10
C VAL A 14 -8.47 1.40 -8.49
N CYS A 15 -8.37 0.53 -9.49
CA CYS A 15 -8.14 0.88 -10.88
C CYS A 15 -9.39 0.61 -11.72
N ALA A 16 -9.62 1.38 -12.79
CA ALA A 16 -10.62 1.03 -13.80
C ALA A 16 -10.10 -0.12 -14.68
N THR A 17 -10.92 -1.09 -15.08
CA THR A 17 -10.52 -2.19 -15.98
C THR A 17 -10.18 -1.73 -17.40
N THR A 18 -10.53 -0.50 -17.76
CA THR A 18 -10.10 0.16 -19.00
C THR A 18 -8.64 0.62 -18.93
N LEU A 19 -8.05 0.73 -17.74
CA LEU A 19 -6.64 1.04 -17.53
C LEU A 19 -5.82 -0.23 -17.38
N SER A 20 -4.72 -0.30 -18.13
CA SER A 20 -3.77 -1.41 -17.98
C SER A 20 -3.13 -1.40 -16.59
N SER A 21 -2.81 -2.57 -16.06
CA SER A 21 -2.17 -2.74 -14.75
C SER A 21 -0.79 -2.07 -14.65
N VAL A 22 -0.11 -1.83 -15.77
CA VAL A 22 1.12 -1.02 -15.80
C VAL A 22 0.84 0.48 -15.63
N ASP A 23 -0.28 0.96 -16.15
CA ASP A 23 -0.65 2.38 -16.15
C ASP A 23 -1.32 2.79 -14.84
N CYS A 24 -2.06 1.88 -14.21
CA CYS A 24 -2.65 2.15 -12.90
C CYS A 24 -1.57 2.34 -11.83
N SER A 25 -1.44 3.59 -11.40
CA SER A 25 -0.51 4.08 -10.40
C SER A 25 -1.28 4.98 -9.43
N ARG A 26 -0.61 5.48 -8.38
CA ARG A 26 -1.23 6.41 -7.42
C ARG A 26 -1.86 7.64 -8.07
N ASP A 27 -1.37 8.09 -9.22
CA ASP A 27 -1.92 9.26 -9.92
C ASP A 27 -3.21 8.94 -10.70
N THR A 28 -3.30 7.74 -11.29
CA THR A 28 -4.37 7.32 -12.20
C THR A 28 -5.42 6.42 -11.53
N ALA A 29 -5.18 6.02 -10.29
CA ALA A 29 -6.10 5.21 -9.52
C ALA A 29 -7.37 6.02 -9.17
N LEU A 30 -8.52 5.34 -9.20
CA LEU A 30 -9.80 5.91 -8.79
C LEU A 30 -9.86 6.13 -7.29
N ASP A 31 -9.21 5.24 -6.52
CA ASP A 31 -9.10 5.33 -5.07
C ASP A 31 -7.77 4.74 -4.59
N ILE A 32 -7.21 5.31 -3.53
CA ILE A 32 -5.90 4.96 -2.99
C ILE A 32 -6.02 4.75 -1.49
N ILE A 33 -5.77 3.52 -1.07
CA ILE A 33 -5.80 3.14 0.35
C ILE A 33 -4.37 2.85 0.77
N VAL A 34 -3.89 3.60 1.76
CA VAL A 34 -2.54 3.44 2.30
C VAL A 34 -2.64 3.02 3.77
N ALA A 35 -2.04 1.89 4.10
CA ALA A 35 -1.97 1.37 5.45
C ALA A 35 -0.52 1.06 5.84
N PRO A 36 -0.12 1.33 7.10
CA PRO A 36 1.15 0.84 7.62
C PRO A 36 1.13 -0.69 7.63
N ALA A 37 2.22 -1.30 7.19
CA ALA A 37 2.45 -2.73 7.26
C ALA A 37 3.78 -3.01 7.98
N HIS A 38 3.78 -3.96 8.89
CA HIS A 38 5.00 -4.35 9.62
C HIS A 38 5.71 -5.56 9.00
N SER A 39 5.08 -6.21 8.01
CA SER A 39 5.62 -7.38 7.31
C SER A 39 4.96 -7.60 5.95
N ALA A 40 5.64 -8.34 5.06
CA ALA A 40 5.08 -8.70 3.76
C ALA A 40 3.74 -9.45 3.88
N MET A 41 3.63 -10.33 4.88
CA MET A 41 2.38 -11.02 5.21
C MET A 41 1.25 -10.04 5.56
N GLU A 42 1.54 -9.03 6.37
CA GLU A 42 0.55 -8.03 6.79
C GLU A 42 0.06 -7.18 5.62
N CYS A 43 0.96 -6.88 4.67
CA CYS A 43 0.60 -6.21 3.44
C CYS A 43 -0.30 -7.09 2.54
N LEU A 44 -0.03 -8.39 2.42
CA LEU A 44 -0.91 -9.35 1.72
C LEU A 44 -2.28 -9.46 2.39
N MET A 45 -2.33 -9.51 3.72
CA MET A 45 -3.61 -9.54 4.45
C MET A 45 -4.42 -8.25 4.23
N HIS A 46 -3.76 -7.10 4.26
CA HIS A 46 -4.38 -5.82 3.88
C HIS A 46 -4.86 -5.82 2.42
N ALA A 47 -4.15 -6.49 1.51
CA ALA A 47 -4.56 -6.64 0.12
C ALA A 47 -5.91 -7.36 0.01
N GLN A 48 -6.07 -8.47 0.74
CA GLN A 48 -7.31 -9.24 0.76
C GLN A 48 -8.45 -8.47 1.41
N ALA A 49 -8.18 -7.79 2.53
CA ALA A 49 -9.17 -6.97 3.23
C ALA A 49 -9.64 -5.78 2.37
N SER A 50 -8.72 -5.10 1.67
CA SER A 50 -9.06 -3.99 0.76
C SER A 50 -9.85 -4.48 -0.46
N ALA A 51 -9.52 -5.64 -1.02
CA ALA A 51 -10.31 -6.25 -2.11
C ALA A 51 -11.74 -6.56 -1.66
N ALA A 52 -11.92 -7.08 -0.44
CA ALA A 52 -13.24 -7.33 0.12
C ALA A 52 -14.01 -6.02 0.36
N SER A 53 -13.38 -5.02 0.99
CA SER A 53 -13.99 -3.71 1.30
C SER A 53 -14.34 -2.90 0.05
N ALA A 54 -13.55 -3.02 -1.01
CA ALA A 54 -13.82 -2.39 -2.31
C ALA A 54 -14.94 -3.12 -3.10
N GLY A 55 -15.49 -4.23 -2.57
CA GLY A 55 -16.51 -5.01 -3.26
C GLY A 55 -15.99 -5.71 -4.52
N LEU A 56 -14.71 -6.11 -4.53
CA LEU A 56 -14.01 -6.60 -5.72
C LEU A 56 -14.05 -8.11 -6.05
N PRO A 57 -15.00 -8.96 -5.60
CA PRO A 57 -15.22 -10.26 -6.25
C PRO A 57 -16.30 -10.20 -7.35
N GLY A 58 -16.32 -9.16 -8.20
CA GLY A 58 -17.27 -9.07 -9.34
C GLY A 58 -17.87 -7.68 -9.68
N GLY A 59 -17.24 -6.57 -9.26
CA GLY A 59 -17.76 -5.21 -9.49
C GLY A 59 -17.42 -4.61 -10.86
N GLU A 60 -18.43 -3.98 -11.48
CA GLU A 60 -18.44 -3.34 -12.80
C GLU A 60 -17.23 -2.44 -13.07
N GLY A 61 -16.30 -2.97 -13.88
CA GLY A 61 -15.25 -2.19 -14.53
C GLY A 61 -14.10 -1.71 -13.62
N ARG A 62 -13.87 -2.34 -12.46
CA ARG A 62 -12.79 -1.98 -11.53
C ARG A 62 -11.99 -3.19 -11.06
N TYR A 63 -10.71 -3.01 -10.77
CA TYR A 63 -9.84 -4.03 -10.18
C TYR A 63 -8.94 -3.44 -9.10
N LEU A 64 -8.41 -4.29 -8.22
CA LEU A 64 -7.45 -3.87 -7.20
C LEU A 64 -6.02 -4.19 -7.65
N LYS A 65 -5.13 -3.22 -7.51
CA LYS A 65 -3.69 -3.43 -7.59
C LYS A 65 -3.09 -3.12 -6.23
N VAL A 66 -2.44 -4.12 -5.62
CA VAL A 66 -1.79 -3.93 -4.31
C VAL A 66 -0.29 -3.97 -4.47
N THR A 67 0.36 -2.95 -3.92
CA THR A 67 1.81 -2.78 -3.91
C THR A 67 2.29 -2.62 -2.48
N CYS A 68 3.27 -3.44 -2.10
CA CYS A 68 3.95 -3.32 -0.81
C CYS A 68 5.24 -2.53 -1.04
N GLU A 69 5.22 -1.26 -0.67
CA GLU A 69 6.37 -0.39 -0.80
C GLU A 69 7.16 -0.39 0.51
N ARG A 70 8.48 -0.45 0.44
CA ARG A 70 9.31 -0.17 1.62
C ARG A 70 9.33 1.33 1.82
N ARG A 71 8.93 1.81 2.99
CA ARG A 71 9.16 3.21 3.35
C ARG A 71 10.64 3.36 3.64
N THR A 72 11.42 3.71 2.61
CA THR A 72 12.77 4.23 2.83
C THR A 72 12.58 5.57 3.53
N LYS A 73 12.68 5.59 4.87
CA LYS A 73 12.90 6.84 5.59
C LYS A 73 14.22 7.42 5.09
N LEU A 74 14.15 8.26 4.06
CA LEU A 74 15.14 9.30 3.80
C LEU A 74 14.79 10.57 4.61
N ALA A 75 14.16 10.36 5.78
CA ALA A 75 13.73 11.40 6.72
C ALA A 75 13.76 10.85 8.15
N ALA A 76 14.97 10.56 8.62
CA ALA A 76 15.39 10.81 9.99
C ALA A 76 16.91 10.65 10.06
N VAL A 77 17.63 11.62 9.49
CA VAL A 77 18.67 12.23 10.31
C VAL A 77 17.92 12.89 11.48
N ALA A 78 17.63 12.11 12.52
CA ALA A 78 17.39 12.67 13.83
C ALA A 78 18.80 12.80 14.40
N GLU A 79 19.36 14.02 14.31
CA GLU A 79 20.56 14.36 15.07
C GLU A 79 20.34 13.97 16.54
N PRO A 80 21.36 13.38 17.21
CA PRO A 80 21.28 13.13 18.63
C PRO A 80 21.28 14.49 19.36
N VAL A 81 20.14 14.88 19.95
CA VAL A 81 20.15 15.94 20.97
C VAL A 81 20.64 15.32 22.27
N ASP A 82 21.92 15.54 22.53
CA ASP A 82 22.63 15.34 23.79
C ASP A 82 21.98 16.19 24.91
N HIS A 83 21.75 15.58 26.07
CA HIS A 83 21.61 16.29 27.33
C HIS A 83 22.31 15.52 28.45
#